data_AF-A0AAX4NGE8-F1
#
_entry.id   AF-A0AAX4NGE8-F1
#
_cell.length_a   1.000
_cell.length_b   1.000
_cell.length_c   1.000
_cell.angle_alpha   90.00
_cell.angle_beta   90.00
_cell.angle_gamma   90.00
#
_symmetry.space_group_name_H-M   'P 1'
#
loop_
_entity.id
_entity.type
_entity.pdbx_description
1 polymer ?
#
loop_
_entity_poly.entity_id
_entity_poly.type
_entity_poly.pdbx_seq_one_letter_code
_entity_poly.pdbx_strand_id
1 'polypeptide(L)'
;MGDIETLESKIREELSKRESEIPRSEVKLDTEKVLQIIWKNALASLDKPVVYRGEKFSYSVSFSYAEKKDEKGETGVYSDLPQPEEADRLLSMAFNVDGFKGEKDTELQFTGNYVTVTPSREYRHILDFELAVLKKG
;
A
#
# COMPACT_ATOMS: atom_id res chain seq x y z
N MET A 1 -8.20 18.66 2.54
CA MET A 1 -8.85 17.90 3.62
C MET A 1 -10.00 17.02 3.09
N GLY A 2 -10.76 17.43 2.06
CA GLY A 2 -11.88 16.64 1.52
C GLY A 2 -11.56 15.32 0.80
N ASP A 3 -10.36 15.15 0.21
CA ASP A 3 -10.06 13.94 -0.58
C ASP A 3 -9.84 12.69 0.29
N ILE A 4 -9.19 12.86 1.46
CA ILE A 4 -8.96 11.75 2.41
C ILE A 4 -10.30 11.30 3.02
N GLU A 5 -11.13 12.25 3.48
CA GLU A 5 -12.46 11.94 4.04
C GLU A 5 -13.36 11.24 3.01
N THR A 6 -13.28 11.64 1.74
CA THR A 6 -14.01 11.00 0.65
C THR A 6 -13.52 9.56 0.43
N LEU A 7 -12.20 9.34 0.44
CA LEU A 7 -11.62 8.02 0.25
C LEU A 7 -11.92 7.09 1.45
N GLU A 8 -11.80 7.59 2.68
CA GLU A 8 -12.19 6.84 3.88
C GLU A 8 -13.66 6.44 3.83
N SER A 9 -14.54 7.34 3.42
CA SER A 9 -15.98 7.07 3.29
C SER A 9 -16.25 5.96 2.27
N LYS A 10 -15.60 6.01 1.08
CA LYS A 10 -15.69 4.95 0.07
C LYS A 10 -15.19 3.61 0.59
N ILE A 11 -14.06 3.58 1.29
CA ILE A 11 -13.53 2.34 1.87
C ILE A 11 -14.48 1.76 2.92
N ARG A 12 -15.08 2.61 3.77
CA ARG A 12 -16.10 2.18 4.75
C ARG A 12 -17.36 1.64 4.10
N GLU A 13 -17.80 2.20 2.98
CA GLU A 13 -18.90 1.65 2.18
C GLU A 13 -18.54 0.26 1.62
N GLU A 14 -17.35 0.08 1.04
CA GLU A 14 -16.88 -1.23 0.55
C GLU A 14 -16.80 -2.28 1.67
N LEU A 15 -16.33 -1.90 2.86
CA LEU A 15 -16.27 -2.77 4.04
C LEU A 15 -17.65 -3.31 4.48
N SER A 16 -18.74 -2.62 4.16
CA SER A 16 -20.10 -3.06 4.49
C SER A 16 -20.63 -4.13 3.53
N LYS A 17 -19.98 -4.32 2.37
CA LYS A 17 -20.42 -5.26 1.33
C LYS A 17 -19.97 -6.67 1.66
N ARG A 18 -20.81 -7.66 1.33
CA ARG A 18 -20.47 -9.10 1.48
C ARG A 18 -19.23 -9.51 0.68
N GLU A 19 -18.97 -8.85 -0.44
CA GLU A 19 -17.81 -9.09 -1.29
C GLU A 19 -16.47 -8.76 -0.61
N SER A 20 -16.49 -8.04 0.52
CA SER A 20 -15.30 -7.75 1.31
C SER A 20 -14.72 -8.99 1.99
N GLU A 21 -15.51 -10.05 2.17
CA GLU A 21 -15.04 -11.30 2.80
C GLU A 21 -14.34 -12.24 1.79
N ILE A 22 -14.32 -11.89 0.48
CA ILE A 22 -13.70 -12.70 -0.57
C ILE A 22 -12.20 -12.34 -0.68
N PRO A 23 -11.28 -13.33 -0.71
CA PRO A 23 -9.87 -13.09 -0.98
C PRO A 23 -9.63 -12.46 -2.35
N ARG A 24 -8.80 -11.42 -2.39
CA ARG A 24 -8.35 -10.76 -3.62
C ARG A 24 -6.83 -10.73 -3.70
N SER A 25 -6.32 -10.97 -4.90
CA SER A 25 -4.91 -10.78 -5.27
C SER A 25 -4.69 -9.45 -5.99
N GLU A 26 -5.76 -8.76 -6.35
CA GLU A 26 -5.72 -7.44 -6.99
C GLU A 26 -6.87 -6.59 -6.47
N VAL A 27 -6.55 -5.34 -6.14
CA VAL A 27 -7.52 -4.34 -5.66
C VAL A 27 -7.40 -3.10 -6.53
N LYS A 28 -8.55 -2.66 -7.05
CA LYS A 28 -8.69 -1.42 -7.82
C LYS A 28 -9.38 -0.38 -6.94
N LEU A 29 -8.58 0.33 -6.16
CA LEU A 29 -8.98 1.49 -5.37
C LEU A 29 -8.05 2.65 -5.69
N ASP A 30 -8.50 3.87 -5.40
CA ASP A 30 -7.74 5.11 -5.54
C ASP A 30 -6.57 5.13 -4.55
N THR A 31 -5.58 4.28 -4.85
CA THR A 31 -4.50 3.85 -3.98
C THR A 31 -3.29 4.76 -4.09
N GLU A 32 -3.33 5.75 -4.98
CA GLU A 32 -2.29 6.77 -5.11
C GLU A 32 -2.07 7.49 -3.77
N LYS A 33 -3.14 7.84 -3.07
CA LYS A 33 -3.05 8.51 -1.77
C LYS A 33 -2.46 7.61 -0.69
N VAL A 34 -2.85 6.34 -0.70
CA VAL A 34 -2.32 5.31 0.21
C VAL A 34 -0.81 5.16 -0.04
N LEU A 35 -0.39 5.02 -1.30
CA LEU A 35 1.02 4.93 -1.69
C LEU A 35 1.80 6.17 -1.25
N GLN A 36 1.31 7.38 -1.51
CA GLN A 36 1.97 8.62 -1.12
C GLN A 36 2.24 8.68 0.39
N ILE A 37 1.28 8.26 1.21
CA ILE A 37 1.44 8.22 2.67
C ILE A 37 2.46 7.16 3.07
N ILE A 38 2.37 5.95 2.52
CA ILE A 38 3.32 4.88 2.81
C ILE A 38 4.74 5.30 2.46
N TRP A 39 4.92 5.83 1.26
CA TRP A 39 6.20 6.26 0.74
C TRP A 39 6.82 7.38 1.60
N LYS A 40 6.05 8.44 1.90
CA LYS A 40 6.49 9.53 2.78
C LYS A 40 6.93 9.02 4.15
N ASN A 41 6.14 8.14 4.76
CA ASN A 41 6.46 7.62 6.09
C ASN A 41 7.67 6.68 6.08
N ALA A 42 7.84 5.90 5.01
CA ALA A 42 9.01 5.05 4.81
C ALA A 42 10.28 5.89 4.65
N LEU A 43 10.24 6.98 3.88
CA LEU A 43 11.35 7.93 3.76
C LEU A 43 11.72 8.58 5.10
N ALA A 44 10.74 8.85 5.96
CA ALA A 44 10.98 9.37 7.31
C ALA A 44 11.50 8.31 8.30
N SER A 45 11.48 7.02 7.93
CA SER A 45 11.80 5.89 8.79
C SER A 45 12.73 4.88 8.11
N LEU A 46 13.75 5.36 7.39
CA LEU A 46 14.62 4.50 6.55
C LEU A 46 15.15 3.24 7.25
N ASP A 47 15.49 3.33 8.54
CA ASP A 47 16.09 2.23 9.30
C ASP A 47 15.09 1.31 10.01
N LYS A 48 13.77 1.55 9.90
CA LYS A 48 12.77 0.79 10.66
C LYS A 48 11.42 0.67 9.95
N PRO A 49 10.71 -0.47 10.12
CA PRO A 49 9.35 -0.61 9.62
C PRO A 49 8.41 0.47 10.18
N VAL A 50 7.49 0.92 9.33
CA VAL A 50 6.43 1.87 9.71
C VAL A 50 5.21 1.09 10.21
N VAL A 51 4.77 1.40 11.43
CA VAL A 51 3.59 0.76 12.03
C VAL A 51 2.32 1.56 11.78
N TYR A 52 1.31 0.97 11.15
CA TYR A 52 -0.04 1.49 10.96
C TYR A 52 -1.02 0.75 11.86
N ARG A 53 -1.89 1.46 12.57
CA ARG A 53 -2.85 0.86 13.52
C ARG A 53 -4.26 0.92 12.95
N GLY A 54 -4.76 -0.23 12.50
CA GLY A 54 -6.16 -0.42 12.10
C GLY A 54 -7.07 -0.51 13.33
N GLU A 55 -8.34 -0.85 13.08
CA GLU A 55 -9.31 -1.02 14.18
C GLU A 55 -9.07 -2.33 14.95
N LYS A 56 -8.62 -3.37 14.26
CA LYS A 56 -8.39 -4.71 14.85
C LYS A 56 -6.94 -5.18 14.78
N PHE A 57 -6.19 -4.74 13.78
CA PHE A 57 -4.83 -5.21 13.54
C PHE A 57 -3.83 -4.04 13.56
N SER A 58 -2.57 -4.36 13.81
CA SER A 58 -1.45 -3.45 13.58
C SER A 58 -0.62 -4.00 12.44
N TYR A 59 -0.30 -3.13 11.50
CA TYR A 59 0.41 -3.46 10.28
C TYR A 59 1.82 -2.89 10.34
N SER A 60 2.82 -3.73 10.19
CA SER A 60 4.22 -3.32 10.08
C SER A 60 4.60 -3.31 8.61
N VAL A 61 5.03 -2.16 8.09
CA VAL A 61 5.30 -1.98 6.67
C VAL A 61 6.77 -1.65 6.46
N SER A 62 7.44 -2.41 5.60
CA SER A 62 8.79 -2.13 5.13
C SER A 62 8.83 -2.07 3.61
N PHE A 63 9.72 -1.23 3.09
CA PHE A 63 9.97 -1.20 1.65
C PHE A 63 10.55 -2.55 1.17
N SER A 64 10.09 -3.01 0.00
CA SER A 64 10.59 -4.23 -0.65
C SER A 64 11.48 -3.86 -1.83
N TYR A 65 10.88 -3.29 -2.87
CA TYR A 65 11.58 -2.82 -4.07
C TYR A 65 10.72 -1.81 -4.82
N ALA A 66 11.31 -1.14 -5.81
CA ALA A 66 10.60 -0.35 -6.79
C ALA A 66 11.07 -0.68 -8.20
N GLU A 67 10.17 -0.58 -9.15
CA GLU A 67 10.49 -0.63 -10.57
C GLU A 67 10.48 0.80 -11.11
N LYS A 68 11.57 1.22 -11.77
CA LYS A 68 11.61 2.52 -12.46
C LYS A 68 12.26 2.40 -13.84
N LYS A 69 11.90 3.35 -14.70
CA LYS A 69 12.62 3.58 -15.95
C LYS A 69 13.94 4.29 -15.66
N ASP A 70 15.02 3.76 -16.21
CA ASP A 70 16.32 4.42 -16.19
C ASP A 70 16.38 5.57 -17.20
N GLU A 71 17.52 6.24 -17.29
CA GLU A 71 17.74 7.36 -18.22
C GLU A 71 17.70 6.95 -19.71
N LYS A 72 17.79 5.65 -19.99
CA LYS A 72 17.70 5.07 -21.34
C LYS A 72 16.30 4.56 -21.65
N GLY A 73 15.37 4.65 -20.70
CA GLY A 73 13.99 4.17 -20.82
C GLY A 73 13.83 2.67 -20.57
N GLU A 74 14.86 1.98 -20.09
CA GLU A 74 14.83 0.56 -19.72
C GLU A 74 14.27 0.40 -18.30
N THR A 75 13.52 -0.67 -18.07
CA THR A 75 12.96 -0.98 -16.74
C THR A 75 14.01 -1.69 -15.88
N GLY A 76 14.31 -1.14 -14.71
CA GLY A 76 15.15 -1.77 -13.68
C GLY A 76 14.41 -1.97 -12.35
N VAL A 77 14.89 -2.91 -11.55
CA VAL A 77 14.45 -3.15 -10.16
C VAL A 77 15.46 -2.53 -9.21
N TYR A 78 14.97 -1.79 -8.22
CA TYR A 78 15.79 -1.05 -7.27
C TYR A 78 15.36 -1.41 -5.84
N SER A 79 16.36 -1.73 -5.02
CA SER A 79 16.16 -2.16 -3.63
C SER A 79 16.22 -1.01 -2.62
N ASP A 80 16.60 0.19 -3.08
CA ASP A 80 16.57 1.41 -2.27
C ASP A 80 15.25 2.16 -2.47
N LEU A 81 14.75 2.74 -1.38
CA LEU A 81 13.52 3.53 -1.41
C LEU A 81 13.73 4.76 -2.32
N PRO A 82 12.95 4.92 -3.40
CA PRO A 82 13.10 6.05 -4.32
C PRO A 82 12.88 7.38 -3.62
N GLN A 83 13.57 8.42 -4.05
CA GLN A 83 13.32 9.77 -3.56
C GLN A 83 12.09 10.40 -4.26
N PRO A 84 11.37 11.34 -3.63
CA PRO A 84 10.17 11.93 -4.22
C PRO A 84 10.39 12.56 -5.61
N GLU A 85 11.59 13.05 -5.90
CA GLU A 85 11.94 13.61 -7.21
C GLU A 85 11.98 12.55 -8.32
N GLU A 86 12.02 11.27 -7.97
CA GLU A 86 12.01 10.14 -8.90
C GLU A 86 10.60 9.64 -9.23
N ALA A 87 9.55 10.27 -8.69
CA ALA A 87 8.15 9.85 -8.84
C ALA A 87 7.75 9.57 -10.30
N ASP A 88 8.09 10.46 -11.22
CA ASP A 88 7.72 10.36 -12.65
C ASP A 88 8.41 9.18 -13.37
N ARG A 89 9.44 8.59 -12.76
CA ARG A 89 10.17 7.45 -13.33
C ARG A 89 9.67 6.11 -12.79
N LEU A 90 8.89 6.11 -11.71
CA LEU A 90 8.40 4.90 -11.06
C LEU A 90 7.28 4.24 -11.88
N LEU A 91 7.40 2.94 -12.05
CA LEU A 91 6.41 2.07 -12.67
C LEU A 91 5.58 1.37 -11.60
N SER A 92 6.26 0.90 -10.55
CA SER A 92 5.61 0.26 -9.41
C SER A 92 6.44 0.42 -8.14
N MET A 93 5.79 0.25 -6.99
CA MET A 93 6.45 0.23 -5.69
C MET A 93 5.88 -0.88 -4.83
N ALA A 94 6.75 -1.74 -4.29
CA ALA A 94 6.38 -2.88 -3.48
C ALA A 94 6.78 -2.68 -2.02
N PHE A 95 5.87 -3.08 -1.13
CA PHE A 95 6.06 -3.05 0.32
C PHE A 95 5.69 -4.39 0.93
N ASN A 96 6.49 -4.85 1.87
CA ASN A 96 6.15 -5.98 2.72
C ASN A 96 5.31 -5.48 3.90
N VAL A 97 4.19 -6.16 4.15
CA VAL A 97 3.23 -5.81 5.18
C VAL A 97 2.95 -7.03 6.05
N ASP A 98 3.36 -6.91 7.32
CA ASP A 98 3.09 -7.89 8.36
C ASP A 98 1.90 -7.45 9.19
N GLY A 99 1.16 -8.41 9.76
CA GLY A 99 0.00 -8.13 10.62
C GLY A 99 -1.36 -8.39 9.97
N PHE A 100 -1.39 -8.81 8.70
CA PHE A 100 -2.57 -9.44 8.11
C PHE A 100 -2.92 -10.73 8.88
N LYS A 101 -4.22 -11.01 9.04
CA LYS A 101 -4.73 -12.20 9.72
C LYS A 101 -4.10 -13.48 9.12
N GLY A 102 -3.48 -14.30 9.97
CA GLY A 102 -2.83 -15.56 9.57
C GLY A 102 -1.30 -15.51 9.44
N GLU A 103 -0.66 -14.43 9.89
CA GLU A 103 0.81 -14.32 10.14
C GLU A 103 1.73 -14.63 8.94
N LYS A 104 1.22 -14.50 7.72
CA LYS A 104 2.07 -14.60 6.51
C LYS A 104 2.38 -13.20 6.01
N ASP A 105 3.67 -12.91 5.85
CA ASP A 105 4.18 -11.71 5.17
C ASP A 105 3.39 -11.52 3.87
N THR A 106 2.93 -10.28 3.63
CA THR A 106 2.12 -9.95 2.47
C THR A 106 2.83 -8.84 1.69
N GLU A 107 3.18 -9.11 0.45
CA GLU A 107 3.68 -8.09 -0.45
C GLU A 107 2.50 -7.35 -1.08
N LEU A 108 2.54 -6.02 -0.98
CA LEU A 108 1.66 -5.10 -1.69
C LEU A 108 2.46 -4.35 -2.73
N GLN A 109 2.18 -4.60 -4.02
CA GLN A 109 2.80 -3.88 -5.12
C GLN A 109 1.79 -2.89 -5.71
N PHE A 110 2.12 -1.60 -5.60
CA PHE A 110 1.34 -0.50 -6.13
C PHE A 110 1.79 -0.21 -7.57
N THR A 111 0.86 -0.32 -8.53
CA THR A 111 1.12 -0.11 -9.96
C THR A 111 -0.02 0.70 -10.57
N GLY A 112 0.25 1.97 -10.89
CA GLY A 112 -0.81 2.90 -11.33
C GLY A 112 -1.94 2.99 -10.31
N ASN A 113 -3.15 2.56 -10.70
CA ASN A 113 -4.36 2.62 -9.87
C ASN A 113 -4.75 1.24 -9.27
N TYR A 114 -3.81 0.31 -9.22
CA TYR A 114 -4.06 -1.04 -8.73
C TYR A 114 -3.00 -1.44 -7.70
N VAL A 115 -3.41 -2.29 -6.78
CA VAL A 115 -2.52 -2.96 -5.84
C VAL A 115 -2.61 -4.45 -6.04
N THR A 116 -1.48 -5.08 -6.36
CA THR A 116 -1.32 -6.53 -6.34
C THR A 116 -0.98 -6.98 -4.93
N VAL A 117 -1.62 -8.06 -4.46
CA VAL A 117 -1.53 -8.57 -3.09
C VAL A 117 -1.09 -10.02 -3.10
N THR A 118 0.11 -10.28 -2.58
CA THR A 118 0.73 -11.62 -2.62
C THR A 118 1.14 -12.09 -1.21
N PRO A 119 0.63 -13.25 -0.74
CA PRO A 119 -0.48 -14.01 -1.31
C PRO A 119 -1.82 -13.27 -1.11
N SER A 120 -2.88 -13.71 -1.78
CA SER A 120 -4.19 -13.07 -1.68
C SER A 120 -4.70 -12.98 -0.23
N ARG A 121 -5.44 -11.90 0.05
CA ARG A 121 -6.03 -11.59 1.37
C ARG A 121 -7.50 -11.29 1.23
N GLU A 122 -8.29 -11.61 2.27
CA GLU A 122 -9.68 -11.15 2.36
C GLU A 122 -9.71 -9.64 2.12
N TYR A 123 -10.55 -9.19 1.18
CA TYR A 123 -10.57 -7.81 0.72
C TYR A 123 -10.77 -6.82 1.88
N ARG A 124 -11.56 -7.21 2.87
CA ARG A 124 -11.78 -6.50 4.13
C ARG A 124 -10.49 -6.16 4.88
N HIS A 125 -9.52 -7.05 4.91
CA HIS A 125 -8.25 -6.79 5.58
C HIS A 125 -7.39 -5.81 4.80
N ILE A 126 -7.46 -5.82 3.47
CA ILE A 126 -6.78 -4.85 2.61
C ILE A 126 -7.39 -3.45 2.85
N LEU A 127 -8.71 -3.37 2.92
CA LEU A 127 -9.44 -2.14 3.23
C LEU A 127 -9.15 -1.60 4.66
N ASP A 128 -9.08 -2.47 5.68
CA ASP A 128 -8.69 -2.07 7.04
C ASP A 128 -7.25 -1.53 7.08
N PHE A 129 -6.33 -2.14 6.32
CA PHE A 129 -4.98 -1.63 6.13
C PHE A 129 -4.96 -0.25 5.48
N GLU A 130 -5.69 -0.05 4.37
CA GLU A 130 -5.78 1.25 3.70
C GLU A 130 -6.33 2.34 4.64
N LEU A 131 -7.36 2.04 5.43
CA LEU A 131 -7.85 2.97 6.47
C LEU A 131 -6.79 3.27 7.53
N ALA A 132 -6.03 2.28 7.96
CA ALA A 132 -4.93 2.46 8.93
C ALA A 132 -3.84 3.39 8.37
N VAL A 133 -3.57 3.29 7.06
CA VAL A 133 -2.67 4.18 6.34
C VAL A 133 -3.21 5.60 6.31
N LEU A 134 -4.45 5.79 5.84
CA LEU A 134 -5.10 7.11 5.75
C LEU A 134 -5.15 7.82 7.11
N LYS A 135 -5.46 7.09 8.19
CA LYS A 135 -5.49 7.61 9.56
C LYS A 135 -4.12 8.08 10.07
N LYS A 136 -3.03 7.46 9.62
CA LYS A 136 -1.66 7.80 10.06
C LYS A 136 -1.06 8.95 9.24
N GLY A 137 -1.48 9.10 7.99
CA GLY A 137 -0.94 10.05 7.02
C GLY A 137 -1.26 11.51 7.29
#